data_AF-A0A356KDJ5-F1
#
_entry.id   AF-A0A356KDJ5-F1
#
_cell.length_a   1.000
_cell.length_b   1.000
_cell.length_c   1.000
_cell.angle_alpha   90.00
_cell.angle_beta   90.00
_cell.angle_gamma   90.00
#
_symmetry.space_group_name_H-M   'P 1'
#
loop_
_entity.id
_entity.type
_entity.pdbx_description
1 polymer ?
#
loop_
_entity_poly.entity_id
_entity_poly.type
_entity_poly.pdbx_seq_one_letter_code
_entity_poly.pdbx_strand_id
1 'polypeptide(L)'
;MRTRAPLLGLLGLTLLLGATGCNSSQQANRLYFLDSQAGEEHPATHLGMPLHSGQLILAEGPGAYSFLFSLGTESYVNFTHAGILVFEDGEPFVYEMTGEYKPGFDERPTDGIEGSCRRLPFVEYCMAYLYVEVFDPPEGVDSAKVTAWVRQRYEEGQEFDPYFDYSEHEKLFCTEFIQLAMVAGGGEPLPLQPVRTHPAVQRLLEWFQVARDASLPAGAFADEGRYRAALGMLPSRTAAYCYFAAKAEIHRRFRDDQRLGNLFMMDGFSDVDLRPTVKEFLGKAVRLFPVTQKLYPRDEIRARVSALADEMFGVQQG
;
A
#
# COMPACT_ATOMS: atom_id res chain seq x y z
N MET A 1 21.10 -16.87 -59.84
CA MET A 1 20.49 -17.80 -58.87
C MET A 1 20.16 -17.02 -57.62
N ARG A 2 18.90 -17.08 -57.19
CA ARG A 2 18.33 -16.41 -56.00
C ARG A 2 18.55 -17.30 -54.77
N THR A 3 19.06 -16.76 -53.67
CA THR A 3 18.87 -17.31 -52.30
C THR A 3 19.09 -16.16 -51.31
N ARG A 4 18.00 -15.48 -50.90
CA ARG A 4 17.22 -15.65 -49.65
C ARG A 4 17.84 -14.89 -48.45
N ALA A 5 17.29 -13.70 -48.22
CA ALA A 5 17.38 -12.95 -46.98
C ALA A 5 16.69 -13.70 -45.83
N PRO A 6 17.11 -13.54 -44.56
CA PRO A 6 16.34 -14.03 -43.43
C PRO A 6 15.14 -13.10 -43.21
N LEU A 7 13.94 -13.64 -43.38
CA LEU A 7 12.71 -13.03 -42.90
C LEU A 7 12.78 -12.96 -41.37
N LEU A 8 12.77 -11.74 -40.83
CA LEU A 8 12.29 -11.48 -39.48
C LEU A 8 10.87 -12.02 -39.36
N GLY A 9 10.68 -13.04 -38.53
CA GLY A 9 9.36 -13.47 -38.07
C GLY A 9 8.86 -12.50 -37.01
N LEU A 10 8.18 -11.44 -37.45
CA LEU A 10 7.26 -10.65 -36.63
C LEU A 10 6.11 -11.56 -36.18
N LEU A 11 6.22 -12.14 -34.98
CA LEU A 11 5.06 -12.57 -34.20
C LEU A 11 4.68 -11.38 -33.32
N GLY A 12 3.87 -10.50 -33.90
CA GLY A 12 3.20 -9.43 -33.18
C GLY A 12 2.22 -10.05 -32.18
N LEU A 13 2.67 -10.22 -30.95
CA LEU A 13 1.83 -10.58 -29.83
C LEU A 13 1.18 -9.29 -29.32
N THR A 14 0.05 -8.93 -29.92
CA THR A 14 -0.82 -7.85 -29.45
C THR A 14 -1.47 -8.30 -28.14
N LEU A 15 -0.74 -8.14 -27.03
CA LEU A 15 -1.26 -8.33 -25.68
C LEU A 15 -2.07 -7.09 -25.31
N LEU A 16 -3.39 -7.21 -25.50
CA LEU A 16 -4.39 -6.43 -24.79
C LEU A 16 -4.30 -6.79 -23.30
N LEU A 17 -3.43 -6.11 -22.56
CA LEU A 17 -3.53 -5.90 -21.12
C LEU A 17 -3.90 -4.42 -21.00
N GLY A 18 -5.19 -4.05 -21.03
CA GLY A 18 -6.18 -4.53 -20.08
C GLY A 18 -5.89 -3.80 -18.78
N ALA A 19 -6.73 -2.81 -18.47
CA ALA A 19 -6.67 -2.03 -17.24
C ALA A 19 -6.20 -2.89 -16.05
N THR A 20 -5.39 -2.33 -15.17
CA THR A 20 -5.25 -2.79 -13.77
C THR A 20 -6.57 -2.67 -12.98
N GLY A 21 -7.72 -2.75 -13.65
CA GLY A 21 -8.93 -3.36 -13.12
C GLY A 21 -8.85 -4.87 -13.38
N CYS A 22 -8.15 -5.59 -12.50
CA CYS A 22 -8.18 -7.04 -12.49
C CYS A 22 -9.64 -7.53 -12.53
N ASN A 23 -9.91 -8.49 -13.40
CA ASN A 23 -11.17 -9.22 -13.50
C ASN A 23 -11.35 -10.16 -12.30
N SER A 24 -11.39 -9.60 -11.09
CA SER A 24 -12.06 -10.24 -9.95
C SER A 24 -13.54 -10.19 -10.26
N SER A 25 -14.19 -11.36 -10.29
CA SER A 25 -15.65 -11.50 -10.35
C SER A 25 -16.33 -10.34 -9.62
N GLN A 26 -17.30 -9.69 -10.29
CA GLN A 26 -18.17 -8.63 -9.78
C GLN A 26 -18.92 -9.05 -8.49
N GLN A 27 -18.22 -9.24 -7.37
CA GLN A 27 -18.77 -8.79 -6.11
C GLN A 27 -18.68 -7.28 -6.21
N ALA A 28 -19.83 -6.60 -6.23
CA ALA A 28 -19.87 -5.17 -6.01
C ALA A 28 -18.98 -4.88 -4.79
N ASN A 29 -17.83 -4.24 -4.99
CA ASN A 29 -16.88 -3.97 -3.92
C ASN A 29 -17.60 -3.08 -2.92
N ARG A 30 -18.08 -3.68 -1.84
CA ARG A 30 -18.83 -2.98 -0.81
C ARG A 30 -17.81 -2.24 0.04
N LEU A 31 -17.83 -0.92 -0.04
CA LEU A 31 -17.13 -0.08 0.90
C LEU A 31 -17.90 -0.07 2.22
N TYR A 32 -17.23 -0.44 3.30
CA TYR A 32 -17.76 -0.37 4.65
C TYR A 32 -17.18 0.86 5.35
N PHE A 33 -18.04 1.62 6.03
CA PHE A 33 -17.65 2.63 7.02
C PHE A 33 -17.42 1.89 8.33
N LEU A 34 -16.16 1.77 8.73
CA LEU A 34 -15.77 0.82 9.76
C LEU A 34 -15.75 1.44 11.15
N ASP A 35 -15.36 2.71 11.24
CA ASP A 35 -15.24 3.43 12.50
C ASP A 35 -15.01 4.93 12.25
N SER A 36 -15.32 5.73 13.26
CA SER A 36 -15.13 7.18 13.25
C SER A 36 -14.99 7.71 14.67
N GLN A 37 -14.02 8.61 14.87
CA GLN A 37 -13.85 9.37 16.11
C GLN A 37 -14.60 10.70 16.09
N ALA A 38 -15.70 10.81 15.33
CA ALA A 38 -16.53 12.00 15.39
C ALA A 38 -17.08 12.24 16.81
N GLY A 39 -16.96 13.46 17.30
CA GLY A 39 -17.36 13.87 18.65
C GLY A 39 -17.36 15.38 18.80
N GLU A 40 -17.45 15.89 20.04
CA GLU A 40 -17.43 17.33 20.30
C GLU A 40 -16.09 17.98 19.90
N GLU A 41 -14.97 17.32 20.21
CA GLU A 41 -13.61 17.82 19.87
C GLU A 41 -13.30 17.69 18.38
N HIS A 42 -13.90 16.70 17.71
CA HIS A 42 -13.71 16.39 16.29
C HIS A 42 -15.08 16.24 15.62
N PRO A 43 -15.76 17.35 15.26
CA PRO A 43 -17.11 17.29 14.71
C PRO A 43 -17.12 16.58 13.36
N ALA A 44 -18.18 15.81 13.10
CA ALA A 44 -18.39 15.16 11.81
C ALA A 44 -18.58 16.19 10.70
N THR A 45 -17.92 15.97 9.56
CA THR A 45 -17.95 16.87 8.39
C THR A 45 -18.48 16.16 7.14
N HIS A 46 -17.94 14.97 6.81
CA HIS A 46 -18.30 14.24 5.61
C HIS A 46 -18.60 12.78 5.94
N LEU A 47 -19.77 12.29 5.52
CA LEU A 47 -20.26 10.93 5.76
C LEU A 47 -20.18 10.48 7.24
N GLY A 48 -20.38 11.42 8.16
CA GLY A 48 -20.32 11.16 9.61
C GLY A 48 -18.91 11.07 10.19
N MET A 49 -17.86 11.34 9.40
CA MET A 49 -16.46 11.32 9.83
C MET A 49 -15.90 12.73 10.03
N PRO A 50 -14.95 12.93 10.96
CA PRO A 50 -14.33 14.23 11.22
C PRO A 50 -13.19 14.49 10.22
N LEU A 51 -13.56 14.69 8.96
CA LEU A 51 -12.62 14.87 7.86
C LEU A 51 -12.30 16.35 7.64
N HIS A 52 -11.04 16.68 7.36
CA HIS A 52 -10.62 18.02 6.96
C HIS A 52 -9.34 17.99 6.12
N SER A 53 -9.05 19.10 5.43
CA SER A 53 -7.83 19.24 4.63
C SER A 53 -6.56 19.07 5.47
N GLY A 54 -5.52 18.53 4.86
CA GLY A 54 -4.21 18.30 5.47
C GLY A 54 -4.12 17.01 6.30
N GLN A 55 -5.21 16.25 6.44
CA GLN A 55 -5.17 14.91 7.04
C GLN A 55 -4.40 13.94 6.15
N LEU A 56 -3.70 13.03 6.80
CA LEU A 56 -3.00 11.92 6.18
C LEU A 56 -3.96 10.76 5.98
N ILE A 57 -3.86 10.12 4.83
CA ILE A 57 -4.53 8.86 4.54
C ILE A 57 -3.46 7.78 4.41
N LEU A 58 -3.63 6.67 5.13
CA LEU A 58 -2.82 5.47 4.98
C LEU A 58 -3.67 4.32 4.48
N ALA A 59 -3.17 3.60 3.48
CA ALA A 59 -3.93 2.57 2.79
C ALA A 59 -3.14 1.26 2.66
N GLU A 60 -3.87 0.15 2.75
CA GLU A 60 -3.39 -1.19 2.40
C GLU A 60 -3.92 -1.57 1.02
N GLY A 61 -2.98 -1.82 0.10
CA GLY A 61 -3.29 -2.31 -1.24
C GLY A 61 -3.78 -3.76 -1.22
N PRO A 62 -4.65 -4.15 -2.17
CA PRO A 62 -5.00 -5.55 -2.33
C PRO A 62 -3.86 -6.36 -2.98
N GLY A 63 -3.95 -7.69 -2.89
CA GLY A 63 -3.17 -8.60 -3.73
C GLY A 63 -1.74 -8.89 -3.27
N ALA A 64 -0.95 -9.48 -4.18
CA ALA A 64 0.40 -9.96 -3.87
C ALA A 64 1.43 -8.82 -3.79
N TYR A 65 1.24 -7.73 -4.52
CA TYR A 65 2.16 -6.59 -4.50
C TYR A 65 2.21 -5.92 -3.11
N SER A 66 1.09 -5.85 -2.38
CA SER A 66 1.08 -5.32 -1.01
C SER A 66 1.94 -6.15 -0.04
N PHE A 67 2.10 -7.45 -0.33
CA PHE A 67 3.00 -8.33 0.42
C PHE A 67 4.47 -8.04 0.13
N LEU A 68 4.82 -7.71 -1.13
CA LEU A 68 6.20 -7.39 -1.49
C LEU A 68 6.70 -6.16 -0.71
N PHE A 69 5.88 -5.10 -0.61
CA PHE A 69 6.20 -3.92 0.18
C PHE A 69 6.44 -4.27 1.66
N SER A 70 5.55 -5.04 2.28
CA SER A 70 5.72 -5.43 3.68
C SER A 70 6.93 -6.34 3.92
N LEU A 71 7.35 -7.16 2.96
CA LEU A 71 8.55 -8.01 3.07
C LEU A 71 9.86 -7.25 2.86
N GLY A 72 9.80 -6.11 2.17
CA GLY A 72 10.95 -5.23 1.93
C GLY A 72 11.49 -4.58 3.19
N THR A 73 10.63 -4.26 4.16
CA THR A 73 11.02 -3.59 5.41
C THR A 73 11.60 -4.57 6.43
N GLU A 74 12.62 -4.14 7.19
CA GLU A 74 13.19 -4.97 8.27
C GLU A 74 12.14 -5.32 9.32
N SER A 75 11.34 -4.33 9.72
CA SER A 75 10.18 -4.51 10.60
C SER A 75 8.88 -4.50 9.79
N TYR A 76 7.87 -5.25 10.22
CA TYR A 76 6.57 -5.26 9.55
C TYR A 76 5.83 -3.93 9.75
N VAL A 77 5.16 -3.47 8.70
CA VAL A 77 4.29 -2.27 8.68
C VAL A 77 2.91 -2.61 8.09
N ASN A 78 1.86 -1.99 8.62
CA ASN A 78 0.48 -2.30 8.24
C ASN A 78 0.08 -1.75 6.86
N PHE A 79 0.57 -0.56 6.50
CA PHE A 79 0.12 0.17 5.32
C PHE A 79 1.21 0.19 4.25
N THR A 80 0.78 0.15 2.98
CA THR A 80 1.66 0.12 1.81
C THR A 80 1.57 1.38 0.96
N HIS A 81 0.60 2.25 1.21
CA HIS A 81 0.40 3.47 0.46
C HIS A 81 -0.08 4.63 1.33
N ALA A 82 0.08 5.86 0.84
CA ALA A 82 -0.33 7.06 1.55
C ALA A 82 -0.77 8.19 0.62
N GLY A 83 -1.64 9.07 1.12
CA GLY A 83 -2.16 10.24 0.42
C GLY A 83 -2.49 11.39 1.38
N ILE A 84 -2.75 12.59 0.87
CA ILE A 84 -3.24 13.74 1.64
C ILE A 84 -4.69 14.04 1.27
N LEU A 85 -5.54 14.18 2.29
CA LEU A 85 -6.91 14.62 2.13
C LEU A 85 -6.99 16.13 1.97
N VAL A 86 -7.75 16.59 1.00
CA VAL A 86 -7.95 18.00 0.68
C VAL A 86 -9.42 18.25 0.35
N PHE A 87 -10.05 19.18 1.05
CA PHE A 87 -11.40 19.65 0.73
C PHE A 87 -11.35 20.75 -0.34
N GLU A 88 -12.16 20.57 -1.37
CA GLU A 88 -12.36 21.51 -2.48
C GLU A 88 -13.86 21.72 -2.68
N ASP A 89 -14.30 22.96 -2.53
CA ASP A 89 -15.71 23.34 -2.65
C ASP A 89 -16.65 22.49 -1.78
N GLY A 90 -16.16 22.06 -0.61
CA GLY A 90 -16.91 21.22 0.35
C GLY A 90 -16.78 19.72 0.12
N GLU A 91 -16.11 19.28 -0.94
CA GLU A 91 -15.94 17.86 -1.28
C GLU A 91 -14.51 17.37 -0.99
N PRO A 92 -14.34 16.16 -0.42
CA PRO A 92 -13.03 15.61 -0.11
C PRO A 92 -12.38 14.91 -1.31
N PHE A 93 -11.13 15.27 -1.59
CA PHE A 93 -10.25 14.65 -2.58
C PHE A 93 -8.97 14.15 -1.92
N VAL A 94 -8.40 13.09 -2.47
CA VAL A 94 -7.10 12.55 -2.05
C VAL A 94 -6.06 12.86 -3.12
N TYR A 95 -4.96 13.43 -2.67
CA TYR A 95 -3.76 13.65 -3.45
C TYR A 95 -2.74 12.55 -3.11
N GLU A 96 -2.35 11.76 -4.10
CA GLU A 96 -1.38 10.66 -3.93
C GLU A 96 -0.39 10.62 -5.10
N MET A 97 0.79 10.06 -4.87
CA MET A 97 1.71 9.69 -5.94
C MET A 97 1.53 8.21 -6.24
N THR A 98 1.26 7.85 -7.49
CA THR A 98 1.13 6.45 -7.89
C THR A 98 1.80 6.18 -9.23
N GLY A 99 2.33 4.97 -9.39
CA GLY A 99 2.99 4.48 -10.58
C GLY A 99 2.26 3.27 -11.14
N GLU A 100 2.20 3.19 -12.47
CA GLU A 100 1.63 2.06 -13.19
C GLU A 100 2.66 1.49 -14.16
N TYR A 101 2.76 0.17 -14.20
CA TYR A 101 3.58 -0.49 -15.21
C TYR A 101 2.93 -0.34 -16.59
N LYS A 102 3.66 0.26 -17.51
CA LYS A 102 3.35 0.35 -18.93
C LYS A 102 4.18 -0.71 -19.65
N PRO A 103 3.54 -1.65 -20.37
CA PRO A 103 4.27 -2.64 -21.14
C PRO A 103 5.20 -1.98 -22.17
N GLY A 104 6.49 -2.23 -22.03
CA GLY A 104 7.54 -1.73 -22.92
C GLY A 104 8.57 -2.82 -23.26
N PHE A 105 9.51 -2.46 -24.13
CA PHE A 105 10.71 -3.26 -24.40
C PHE A 105 11.89 -2.73 -23.59
N ASP A 106 11.62 -2.24 -22.39
CA ASP A 106 12.63 -1.64 -21.55
C ASP A 106 13.62 -2.69 -21.06
N GLU A 107 14.86 -2.26 -20.84
CA GLU A 107 15.92 -3.16 -20.37
C GLU A 107 15.66 -3.62 -18.93
N ARG A 108 14.85 -2.87 -18.17
CA ARG A 108 14.60 -3.08 -16.74
C ARG A 108 13.09 -3.05 -16.43
N PRO A 109 12.61 -3.85 -15.46
CA PRO A 109 11.20 -3.83 -15.06
C PRO A 109 10.71 -2.48 -14.55
N THR A 110 11.55 -1.72 -13.85
CA THR A 110 11.20 -0.41 -13.27
C THR A 110 11.12 0.70 -14.31
N ASP A 111 11.83 0.59 -15.43
CA ASP A 111 11.78 1.59 -16.51
C ASP A 111 10.39 1.69 -17.15
N GLY A 112 9.65 0.58 -17.16
CA GLY A 112 8.27 0.55 -17.63
C GLY A 112 7.29 1.17 -16.64
N ILE A 113 7.70 1.55 -15.42
CA ILE A 113 6.80 2.15 -14.44
C ILE A 113 6.78 3.67 -14.61
N GLU A 114 5.63 4.19 -15.00
CA GLU A 114 5.40 5.63 -15.13
C GLU A 114 4.22 6.06 -14.27
N GLY A 115 4.26 7.29 -13.75
CA GLY A 115 3.23 7.77 -12.85
C GLY A 115 3.34 9.26 -12.55
N SER A 116 2.37 9.76 -11.81
CA SER A 116 2.31 11.16 -11.41
C SER A 116 1.52 11.34 -10.13
N CYS A 117 1.51 12.57 -9.61
CA CYS A 117 0.53 13.00 -8.64
C CYS A 117 -0.88 12.86 -9.24
N ARG A 118 -1.80 12.26 -8.48
CA ARG A 118 -3.22 12.12 -8.82
C ARG A 118 -4.07 12.85 -7.81
N ARG A 119 -5.28 13.23 -8.26
CA ARG A 119 -6.35 13.82 -7.45
C ARG A 119 -7.60 12.99 -7.67
N LEU A 120 -8.05 12.27 -6.64
CA LEU A 120 -9.19 11.35 -6.71
C LEU A 120 -10.27 11.74 -5.69
N PRO A 121 -11.57 11.62 -6.01
CA PRO A 121 -12.63 11.71 -5.01
C PRO A 121 -12.38 10.72 -3.87
N PHE A 122 -12.59 11.12 -2.62
CA PHE A 122 -12.24 10.31 -1.44
C PHE A 122 -12.85 8.89 -1.43
N VAL A 123 -14.12 8.77 -1.81
CA VAL A 123 -14.80 7.46 -1.87
C VAL A 123 -14.21 6.59 -2.98
N GLU A 124 -13.89 7.17 -4.14
CA GLU A 124 -13.26 6.45 -5.25
C GLU A 124 -11.87 5.94 -4.87
N TYR A 125 -11.07 6.78 -4.22
CA TYR A 125 -9.79 6.39 -3.62
C TYR A 125 -9.99 5.18 -2.69
N CYS A 126 -10.89 5.28 -1.72
CA CYS A 126 -11.11 4.21 -0.73
C CYS A 126 -11.55 2.88 -1.36
N MET A 127 -12.25 2.91 -2.50
CA MET A 127 -12.68 1.70 -3.21
C MET A 127 -11.55 0.97 -3.94
N ALA A 128 -10.41 1.62 -4.19
CA ALA A 128 -9.23 1.01 -4.79
C ALA A 128 -8.39 0.20 -3.79
N TYR A 129 -8.61 0.40 -2.49
CA TYR A 129 -7.81 -0.18 -1.41
C TYR A 129 -8.60 -1.18 -0.56
N LEU A 130 -7.89 -2.14 0.03
CA LEU A 130 -8.48 -3.15 0.91
C LEU A 130 -8.96 -2.52 2.23
N TYR A 131 -8.18 -1.57 2.75
CA TYR A 131 -8.42 -0.88 4.01
C TYR A 131 -7.71 0.49 4.01
N VAL A 132 -8.36 1.49 4.59
CA VAL A 132 -7.90 2.87 4.66
C VAL A 132 -8.13 3.41 6.08
N GLU A 133 -7.14 4.08 6.64
CA GLU A 133 -7.28 4.88 7.86
C GLU A 133 -6.91 6.34 7.59
N VAL A 134 -7.64 7.26 8.22
CA VAL A 134 -7.41 8.70 8.19
C VAL A 134 -6.79 9.13 9.51
N PHE A 135 -5.76 9.96 9.44
CA PHE A 135 -5.03 10.51 10.58
C PHE A 135 -4.93 12.03 10.49
N ASP A 136 -5.06 12.70 11.62
CA ASP A 136 -4.67 14.11 11.73
C ASP A 136 -3.16 14.26 11.45
N PRO A 137 -2.72 15.41 10.90
CA PRO A 137 -1.30 15.68 10.79
C PRO A 137 -0.64 15.76 12.18
N PRO A 138 0.70 15.59 12.28
CA PRO A 138 1.42 15.78 13.53
C PRO A 138 1.15 17.15 14.17
N GLU A 139 1.28 17.23 15.50
CA GLU A 139 1.10 18.49 16.23
C GLU A 139 2.04 19.58 15.68
N GLY A 140 1.50 20.79 15.49
CA GLY A 140 2.25 21.94 14.96
C GLY A 140 2.32 22.01 13.43
N VAL A 141 1.90 20.97 12.70
CA VAL A 141 1.85 20.99 11.23
C VAL A 141 0.67 21.83 10.73
N ASP A 142 0.97 22.82 9.89
CA ASP A 142 -0.01 23.71 9.27
C ASP A 142 -0.68 23.02 8.07
N SER A 143 -1.90 22.53 8.28
CA SER A 143 -2.71 21.87 7.25
C SER A 143 -2.94 22.71 5.99
N ALA A 144 -2.97 24.04 6.09
CA ALA A 144 -3.15 24.90 4.92
C ALA A 144 -1.91 24.90 4.02
N LYS A 145 -0.71 24.89 4.62
CA LYS A 145 0.55 24.76 3.88
C LYS A 145 0.72 23.38 3.27
N VAL A 146 0.40 22.31 4.02
CA VAL A 146 0.36 20.94 3.49
C VAL A 146 -0.53 20.88 2.24
N THR A 147 -1.74 21.43 2.35
CA THR A 147 -2.73 21.45 1.27
C THR A 147 -2.25 22.26 0.05
N ALA A 148 -1.66 23.43 0.28
CA ALA A 148 -1.12 24.26 -0.80
C ALA A 148 0.02 23.54 -1.53
N TRP A 149 0.90 22.87 -0.79
CA TRP A 149 2.02 22.13 -1.37
C TRP A 149 1.55 20.97 -2.26
N VAL A 150 0.63 20.12 -1.78
CA VAL A 150 0.15 18.99 -2.60
C VAL A 150 -0.61 19.42 -3.86
N ARG A 151 -1.36 20.52 -3.78
CA ARG A 151 -2.02 21.12 -4.96
C ARG A 151 -1.01 21.63 -5.97
N GLN A 152 0.00 22.35 -5.51
CA GLN A 152 1.06 22.85 -6.39
C GLN A 152 1.77 21.70 -7.11
N ARG A 153 2.16 20.63 -6.40
CA ARG A 153 2.81 19.45 -7.01
C ARG A 153 1.91 18.75 -8.03
N TYR A 154 0.61 18.68 -7.77
CA TYR A 154 -0.35 18.16 -8.74
C TYR A 154 -0.44 19.02 -10.00
N GLU A 155 -0.55 20.35 -9.85
CA GLU A 155 -0.58 21.30 -10.97
C GLU A 155 0.71 21.28 -11.80
N GLU A 156 1.85 21.11 -11.14
CA GLU A 156 3.18 20.97 -11.78
C GLU A 156 3.35 19.61 -12.49
N GLY A 157 2.43 18.66 -12.31
CA GLY A 157 2.51 17.34 -12.91
C GLY A 157 3.66 16.49 -12.33
N GLN A 158 3.94 16.63 -11.03
CA GLN A 158 5.00 15.91 -10.32
C GLN A 158 5.03 14.44 -10.74
N GLU A 159 6.17 13.99 -11.26
CA GLU A 159 6.37 12.63 -11.75
C GLU A 159 6.62 11.65 -10.59
N PHE A 160 6.19 10.41 -10.79
CA PHE A 160 6.43 9.30 -9.87
C PHE A 160 7.87 8.79 -9.97
N ASP A 161 8.49 8.50 -8.84
CA ASP A 161 9.77 7.82 -8.79
C ASP A 161 9.59 6.28 -8.69
N PRO A 162 9.92 5.52 -9.75
CA PRO A 162 9.81 4.07 -9.73
C PRO A 162 10.96 3.37 -8.99
N TYR A 163 12.03 4.09 -8.65
CA TYR A 163 13.21 3.55 -7.98
C TYR A 163 13.15 3.70 -6.45
N PHE A 164 12.19 4.49 -5.95
CA PHE A 164 12.04 4.80 -4.53
C PHE A 164 13.35 5.32 -3.90
N ASP A 165 14.07 6.16 -4.62
CA ASP A 165 15.32 6.79 -4.21
C ASP A 165 15.04 8.10 -3.48
N TYR A 166 15.05 8.03 -2.15
CA TYR A 166 14.82 9.20 -1.30
C TYR A 166 15.97 10.24 -1.34
N SER A 167 17.10 9.94 -1.99
CA SER A 167 18.22 10.90 -2.09
C SER A 167 18.03 11.97 -3.17
N GLU A 168 17.07 11.75 -4.09
CA GLU A 168 16.72 12.66 -5.17
C GLU A 168 15.24 13.05 -5.08
N HIS A 169 14.92 14.34 -5.22
CA HIS A 169 13.55 14.84 -5.04
C HIS A 169 12.93 15.40 -6.34
N GLU A 170 13.49 15.05 -7.50
CA GLU A 170 12.95 15.47 -8.81
C GLU A 170 11.67 14.69 -9.15
N LYS A 171 11.66 13.40 -8.86
CA LYS A 171 10.50 12.51 -8.90
C LYS A 171 10.22 12.03 -7.50
N LEU A 172 8.96 11.77 -7.17
CA LEU A 172 8.57 11.41 -5.81
C LEU A 172 7.80 10.09 -5.77
N PHE A 173 8.06 9.25 -4.79
CA PHE A 173 7.16 8.14 -4.46
C PHE A 173 6.15 8.55 -3.38
N CYS A 174 5.14 7.69 -3.13
CA CYS A 174 3.98 8.03 -2.30
C CYS A 174 4.32 8.61 -0.92
N THR A 175 5.19 7.95 -0.16
CA THR A 175 5.51 8.36 1.21
C THR A 175 6.49 9.50 1.30
N GLU A 176 7.35 9.67 0.31
CA GLU A 176 8.20 10.85 0.16
C GLU A 176 7.36 12.10 -0.11
N PHE A 177 6.36 12.00 -0.99
CA PHE A 177 5.40 13.08 -1.24
C PHE A 177 4.68 13.50 0.05
N ILE A 178 4.27 12.54 0.88
CA ILE A 178 3.71 12.84 2.21
C ILE A 178 4.74 13.53 3.11
N GLN A 179 5.96 13.00 3.20
CA GLN A 179 6.99 13.56 4.06
C GLN A 179 7.28 15.02 3.69
N LEU A 180 7.48 15.31 2.40
CA LEU A 180 7.74 16.67 1.92
C LEU A 180 6.53 17.59 2.13
N ALA A 181 5.30 17.09 1.96
CA ALA A 181 4.10 17.86 2.28
C ALA A 181 4.03 18.23 3.78
N MET A 182 4.33 17.28 4.67
CA MET A 182 4.36 17.51 6.13
C MET A 182 5.46 18.50 6.51
N VAL A 183 6.65 18.39 5.90
CA VAL A 183 7.76 19.34 6.09
C VAL A 183 7.39 20.74 5.60
N ALA A 184 6.69 20.86 4.47
CA ALA A 184 6.17 22.16 4.00
C ALA A 184 5.17 22.78 4.98
N GLY A 185 4.44 21.94 5.72
CA GLY A 185 3.58 22.31 6.84
C GLY A 185 4.32 22.70 8.13
N GLY A 186 5.65 22.56 8.18
CA GLY A 186 6.46 22.80 9.38
C GLY A 186 6.68 21.58 10.27
N GLY A 187 6.34 20.38 9.78
CA GLY A 187 6.65 19.12 10.46
C GLY A 187 8.11 18.71 10.32
N GLU A 188 8.54 17.80 11.18
CA GLU A 188 9.86 17.18 11.09
C GLU A 188 9.82 15.95 10.18
N PRO A 189 10.86 15.72 9.35
CA PRO A 189 10.94 14.52 8.53
C PRO A 189 11.09 13.28 9.41
N LEU A 190 10.40 12.19 9.06
CA LEU A 190 10.61 10.91 9.72
C LEU A 190 11.94 10.31 9.27
N PRO A 191 12.65 9.60 10.17
CA PRO A 191 13.85 8.87 9.79
C PRO A 191 13.48 7.72 8.84
N LEU A 192 14.34 7.50 7.84
CA LEU A 192 14.25 6.31 7.01
C LEU A 192 14.46 5.05 7.85
N GLN A 193 13.73 3.99 7.52
CA GLN A 193 13.81 2.70 8.19
C GLN A 193 14.67 1.72 7.40
N PRO A 194 15.43 0.85 8.08
CA PRO A 194 16.23 -0.16 7.42
C PRO A 194 15.38 -1.13 6.58
N VAL A 195 15.91 -1.48 5.42
CA VAL A 195 15.36 -2.52 4.54
C VAL A 195 15.83 -3.89 5.03
N ARG A 196 15.01 -4.91 4.85
CA ARG A 196 15.29 -6.28 5.28
C ARG A 196 16.50 -6.85 4.53
N THR A 197 17.45 -7.43 5.23
CA THR A 197 18.68 -8.01 4.66
C THR A 197 18.50 -9.43 4.07
N HIS A 198 17.26 -9.94 4.03
CA HIS A 198 16.94 -11.28 3.55
C HIS A 198 17.41 -11.47 2.08
N PRO A 199 18.22 -12.50 1.75
CA PRO A 199 18.88 -12.60 0.45
C PRO A 199 17.94 -12.59 -0.76
N ALA A 200 16.80 -13.27 -0.68
CA ALA A 200 15.83 -13.29 -1.78
C ALA A 200 15.12 -11.93 -1.99
N VAL A 201 14.93 -11.17 -0.92
CA VAL A 201 14.32 -9.83 -0.98
C VAL A 201 15.33 -8.85 -1.57
N GLN A 202 16.58 -8.89 -1.10
CA GLN A 202 17.67 -8.04 -1.60
C GLN A 202 17.93 -8.24 -3.10
N ARG A 203 17.90 -9.48 -3.59
CA ARG A 203 17.99 -9.75 -5.04
C ARG A 203 16.80 -9.21 -5.83
N LEU A 204 15.60 -9.26 -5.26
CA LEU A 204 14.41 -8.70 -5.90
C LEU A 204 14.53 -7.19 -6.01
N LEU A 205 14.88 -6.51 -4.91
CA LEU A 205 15.08 -5.07 -4.87
C LEU A 205 16.18 -4.63 -5.82
N GLU A 206 17.30 -5.37 -5.88
CA GLU A 206 18.37 -5.14 -6.86
C GLU A 206 17.89 -5.28 -8.30
N TRP A 207 17.07 -6.29 -8.59
CA TRP A 207 16.51 -6.50 -9.92
C TRP A 207 15.57 -5.36 -10.35
N PHE A 208 14.79 -4.81 -9.42
CA PHE A 208 14.00 -3.59 -9.63
C PHE A 208 14.83 -2.30 -9.50
N GLN A 209 16.09 -2.37 -9.07
CA GLN A 209 16.95 -1.22 -8.78
C GLN A 209 16.36 -0.25 -7.75
N VAL A 210 15.59 -0.79 -6.82
CA VAL A 210 15.01 -0.03 -5.72
C VAL A 210 16.05 0.13 -4.61
N ALA A 211 16.00 1.24 -3.87
CA ALA A 211 16.84 1.48 -2.71
C ALA A 211 16.85 0.27 -1.74
N ARG A 212 18.06 -0.16 -1.33
CA ARG A 212 18.28 -1.43 -0.60
C ARG A 212 18.68 -1.30 0.85
N ASP A 213 19.07 -0.10 1.29
CA ASP A 213 19.62 0.12 2.62
C ASP A 213 18.56 0.70 3.56
N ALA A 214 17.80 1.67 3.07
CA ALA A 214 16.78 2.36 3.85
C ALA A 214 15.57 2.71 2.96
N SER A 215 14.40 2.79 3.59
CA SER A 215 13.12 3.07 2.96
C SER A 215 12.24 3.91 3.85
N LEU A 216 11.19 4.52 3.29
CA LEU A 216 10.19 5.26 4.04
C LEU A 216 8.83 4.56 3.92
N PRO A 217 8.54 3.53 4.74
CA PRO A 217 7.28 2.79 4.61
C PRO A 217 6.08 3.61 5.06
N ALA A 218 4.92 3.40 4.43
CA ALA A 218 3.71 4.17 4.75
C ALA A 218 3.25 3.98 6.19
N GLY A 219 3.40 2.78 6.75
CA GLY A 219 3.11 2.53 8.16
C GLY A 219 3.98 3.30 9.14
N ALA A 220 5.10 3.92 8.73
CA ALA A 220 5.90 4.79 9.60
C ALA A 220 5.15 6.05 10.04
N PHE A 221 4.15 6.48 9.27
CA PHE A 221 3.34 7.66 9.59
C PHE A 221 2.11 7.34 10.45
N ALA A 222 1.85 6.06 10.74
CA ALA A 222 0.70 5.66 11.54
C ALA A 222 0.93 6.00 13.02
N ASP A 223 -0.05 6.65 13.63
CA ASP A 223 -0.04 7.01 15.04
C ASP A 223 -1.46 6.89 15.59
N GLU A 224 -1.67 5.98 16.54
CA GLU A 224 -3.00 5.71 17.09
C GLU A 224 -3.60 6.93 17.80
N GLY A 225 -2.79 7.87 18.30
CA GLY A 225 -3.27 9.11 18.91
C GLY A 225 -3.87 10.10 17.91
N ARG A 226 -3.48 9.99 16.63
CA ARG A 226 -3.95 10.87 15.54
C ARG A 226 -5.02 10.22 14.66
N TYR A 227 -5.37 8.96 14.89
CA TYR A 227 -6.38 8.24 14.12
C TYR A 227 -7.75 8.94 14.18
N ARG A 228 -8.50 8.98 13.07
CA ARG A 228 -9.81 9.65 12.99
C ARG A 228 -10.93 8.82 12.38
N ALA A 229 -10.63 8.02 11.37
CA ALA A 229 -11.65 7.22 10.69
C ALA A 229 -11.02 6.01 9.99
N ALA A 230 -11.84 4.99 9.75
CA ALA A 230 -11.47 3.83 8.97
C ALA A 230 -12.59 3.42 8.01
N LEU A 231 -12.19 3.07 6.78
CA LEU A 231 -13.07 2.51 5.76
C LEU A 231 -12.35 1.38 5.02
N GLY A 232 -13.08 0.55 4.31
CA GLY A 232 -12.45 -0.44 3.44
C GLY A 232 -13.39 -1.52 2.97
N MET A 233 -12.83 -2.52 2.30
CA MET A 233 -13.56 -3.66 1.76
C MET A 233 -13.71 -4.81 2.78
N LEU A 234 -12.91 -4.77 3.86
CA LEU A 234 -13.01 -5.73 4.95
C LEU A 234 -14.20 -5.39 5.86
N PRO A 235 -14.93 -6.39 6.40
CA PRO A 235 -16.23 -6.16 7.04
C PRO A 235 -16.17 -5.50 8.44
N SER A 236 -14.98 -5.35 9.04
CA SER A 236 -14.78 -4.71 10.34
C SER A 236 -13.31 -4.27 10.50
N ARG A 237 -13.03 -3.32 11.41
CA ARG A 237 -11.64 -3.02 11.81
C ARG A 237 -10.93 -4.25 12.37
N THR A 238 -11.61 -5.09 13.13
CA THR A 238 -11.03 -6.35 13.64
C THR A 238 -10.59 -7.25 12.49
N ALA A 239 -11.39 -7.39 11.43
CA ALA A 239 -11.01 -8.17 10.25
C ALA A 239 -9.76 -7.59 9.55
N ALA A 240 -9.68 -6.26 9.43
CA ALA A 240 -8.49 -5.57 8.90
C ALA A 240 -7.24 -5.85 9.73
N TYR A 241 -7.33 -5.79 11.05
CA TYR A 241 -6.17 -6.07 11.88
C TYR A 241 -5.83 -7.55 12.04
N CYS A 242 -6.78 -8.46 11.83
CA CYS A 242 -6.46 -9.86 11.61
C CYS A 242 -5.66 -10.06 10.31
N TYR A 243 -6.02 -9.34 9.24
CA TYR A 243 -5.28 -9.36 7.98
C TYR A 243 -3.84 -8.85 8.19
N PHE A 244 -3.67 -7.70 8.86
CA PHE A 244 -2.35 -7.18 9.19
C PHE A 244 -1.54 -8.11 10.09
N ALA A 245 -2.14 -8.66 11.13
CA ALA A 245 -1.47 -9.64 12.00
C ALA A 245 -1.05 -10.89 11.21
N ALA A 246 -1.83 -11.31 10.22
CA ALA A 246 -1.48 -12.45 9.38
C ALA A 246 -0.30 -12.14 8.42
N LYS A 247 -0.27 -10.94 7.83
CA LYS A 247 0.89 -10.45 7.08
C LYS A 247 2.13 -10.38 7.97
N ALA A 248 2.00 -9.82 9.18
CA ALA A 248 3.07 -9.74 10.18
C ALA A 248 3.62 -11.13 10.54
N GLU A 249 2.72 -12.10 10.72
CA GLU A 249 3.10 -13.47 11.06
C GLU A 249 3.83 -14.17 9.91
N ILE A 250 3.43 -13.94 8.66
CA ILE A 250 4.17 -14.41 7.48
C ILE A 250 5.55 -13.74 7.40
N HIS A 251 5.62 -12.42 7.60
CA HIS A 251 6.87 -11.66 7.60
C HIS A 251 7.86 -12.18 8.65
N ARG A 252 7.37 -12.49 9.85
CA ARG A 252 8.14 -13.08 10.95
C ARG A 252 8.62 -14.51 10.63
N ARG A 253 7.78 -15.30 9.95
CA ARG A 253 8.09 -16.68 9.54
C ARG A 253 9.00 -16.75 8.32
N PHE A 254 9.13 -15.67 7.55
CA PHE A 254 9.92 -15.62 6.32
C PHE A 254 11.43 -15.55 6.59
N ARG A 255 12.05 -16.70 6.86
CA ARG A 255 13.46 -16.82 7.26
C ARG A 255 14.42 -16.78 6.07
N ASP A 256 15.68 -16.42 6.32
CA ASP A 256 16.74 -16.25 5.31
C ASP A 256 17.01 -17.46 4.40
N ASP A 257 16.62 -18.67 4.82
CA ASP A 257 16.73 -19.90 4.03
C ASP A 257 15.59 -20.07 3.00
N GLN A 258 14.55 -19.24 3.08
CA GLN A 258 13.37 -19.34 2.24
C GLN A 258 13.50 -18.52 0.94
N ARG A 259 12.71 -18.91 -0.07
CA ARG A 259 12.68 -18.23 -1.37
C ARG A 259 11.36 -17.50 -1.52
N LEU A 260 11.34 -16.44 -2.33
CA LEU A 260 10.09 -15.74 -2.67
C LEU A 260 9.03 -16.69 -3.24
N GLY A 261 9.46 -17.72 -4.00
CA GLY A 261 8.56 -18.75 -4.52
C GLY A 261 7.84 -19.59 -3.45
N ASN A 262 8.21 -19.50 -2.16
CA ASN A 262 7.45 -20.10 -1.06
C ASN A 262 6.17 -19.31 -0.74
N LEU A 263 6.14 -18.01 -1.05
CA LEU A 263 5.02 -17.10 -0.80
C LEU A 263 4.26 -16.73 -2.08
N PHE A 264 5.00 -16.59 -3.19
CA PHE A 264 4.50 -16.13 -4.46
C PHE A 264 4.51 -17.23 -5.52
N MET A 265 3.69 -17.03 -6.54
CA MET A 265 3.68 -17.78 -7.79
C MET A 265 3.42 -16.82 -8.95
N MET A 266 3.86 -17.19 -10.14
CA MET A 266 3.39 -16.55 -11.37
C MET A 266 2.06 -17.20 -11.74
N ASP A 267 1.05 -16.39 -12.04
CA ASP A 267 -0.20 -16.91 -12.58
C ASP A 267 -0.07 -17.23 -14.09
N GLY A 268 -1.14 -17.78 -14.67
CA GLY A 268 -1.16 -18.14 -16.09
C GLY A 268 -1.08 -16.95 -17.06
N PHE A 269 -1.13 -15.72 -16.55
CA PHE A 269 -1.07 -14.46 -17.29
C PHE A 269 0.23 -13.69 -17.05
N SER A 270 1.22 -14.33 -16.42
CA SER A 270 2.50 -13.71 -16.04
C SER A 270 2.37 -12.59 -14.99
N ASP A 271 1.31 -12.61 -14.18
CA ASP A 271 1.19 -11.72 -13.02
C ASP A 271 1.71 -12.43 -11.75
N VAL A 272 2.11 -11.64 -10.75
CA VAL A 272 2.54 -12.15 -9.46
C VAL A 272 1.32 -12.36 -8.57
N ASP A 273 1.18 -13.56 -8.04
CA ASP A 273 0.09 -13.93 -7.16
C ASP A 273 0.60 -14.63 -5.88
N LEU A 274 -0.21 -14.63 -4.83
CA LEU A 274 0.08 -15.37 -3.59
C LEU A 274 -0.21 -16.86 -3.78
N ARG A 275 0.64 -17.70 -3.19
CA ARG A 275 0.41 -19.14 -3.10
C ARG A 275 -0.97 -19.43 -2.47
N PRO A 276 -1.70 -20.46 -2.93
CA PRO A 276 -3.04 -20.76 -2.41
C PRO A 276 -3.10 -20.94 -0.89
N THR A 277 -2.08 -21.56 -0.29
CA THR A 277 -1.98 -21.74 1.17
C THR A 277 -1.85 -20.41 1.92
N VAL A 278 -1.13 -19.45 1.35
CA VAL A 278 -1.01 -18.09 1.92
C VAL A 278 -2.35 -17.36 1.83
N LYS A 279 -3.02 -17.43 0.67
CA LYS A 279 -4.38 -16.86 0.49
C LYS A 279 -5.39 -17.46 1.46
N GLU A 280 -5.35 -18.78 1.64
CA GLU A 280 -6.24 -19.48 2.57
C GLU A 280 -6.01 -19.02 4.01
N PHE A 281 -4.75 -18.89 4.43
CA PHE A 281 -4.41 -18.38 5.76
C PHE A 281 -4.94 -16.97 6.00
N LEU A 282 -4.75 -16.05 5.04
CA LEU A 282 -5.31 -14.71 5.12
C LEU A 282 -6.84 -14.71 5.18
N GLY A 283 -7.48 -15.52 4.33
CA GLY A 283 -8.93 -15.66 4.27
C GLY A 283 -9.53 -16.23 5.57
N LYS A 284 -8.82 -17.14 6.24
CA LYS A 284 -9.20 -17.65 7.57
C LYS A 284 -8.93 -16.62 8.67
N ALA A 285 -7.80 -15.92 8.63
CA ALA A 285 -7.42 -14.92 9.61
C ALA A 285 -8.47 -13.82 9.75
N VAL A 286 -8.94 -13.26 8.62
CA VAL A 286 -9.98 -12.19 8.62
C VAL A 286 -11.33 -12.63 9.18
N ARG A 287 -11.55 -13.94 9.38
CA ARG A 287 -12.77 -14.54 9.92
C ARG A 287 -12.60 -15.11 11.34
N LEU A 288 -11.45 -14.92 11.98
CA LEU A 288 -11.17 -15.45 13.32
C LEU A 288 -12.09 -14.89 14.41
N PHE A 289 -12.63 -13.69 14.21
CA PHE A 289 -13.48 -12.98 15.15
C PHE A 289 -14.84 -12.69 14.51
N PRO A 290 -15.91 -12.60 15.32
CA PRO A 290 -17.20 -12.16 14.82
C PRO A 290 -17.11 -10.73 14.29
N VAL A 291 -17.88 -10.43 13.24
CA VAL A 291 -17.98 -9.09 12.67
C VAL A 291 -18.73 -8.21 13.67
N THR A 292 -18.02 -7.29 14.31
CA THR A 292 -18.57 -6.29 15.24
C THR A 292 -17.93 -4.93 14.98
N GLN A 293 -18.58 -3.86 15.43
CA GLN A 293 -18.00 -2.50 15.38
C GLN A 293 -16.83 -2.33 16.36
N LYS A 294 -16.80 -3.11 17.45
CA LYS A 294 -15.73 -3.04 18.43
C LYS A 294 -14.45 -3.69 17.89
N LEU A 295 -13.36 -2.95 17.99
CA LEU A 295 -12.04 -3.48 17.73
C LEU A 295 -11.59 -4.37 18.91
N TYR A 296 -11.18 -5.60 18.61
CA TYR A 296 -10.57 -6.49 19.62
C TYR A 296 -9.15 -6.03 19.98
N PRO A 297 -8.67 -6.30 21.22
CA PRO A 297 -7.30 -6.00 21.61
C PRO A 297 -6.27 -6.58 20.64
N ARG A 298 -5.23 -5.78 20.30
CA ARG A 298 -4.20 -6.17 19.31
C ARG A 298 -3.46 -7.44 19.69
N ASP A 299 -3.20 -7.66 20.98
CA ASP A 299 -2.47 -8.83 21.47
C ASP A 299 -3.32 -10.10 21.35
N GLU A 300 -4.62 -9.99 21.56
CA GLU A 300 -5.56 -11.09 21.35
C GLU A 300 -5.64 -11.47 19.86
N ILE A 301 -5.75 -10.48 18.97
CA ILE A 301 -5.71 -10.70 17.51
C ILE A 301 -4.41 -11.42 17.12
N ARG A 302 -3.26 -10.90 17.55
CA ARG A 302 -1.94 -11.49 17.25
C ARG A 302 -1.83 -12.93 17.76
N ALA A 303 -2.25 -13.20 19.00
CA ALA A 303 -2.21 -14.54 19.56
C ALA A 303 -3.07 -15.54 18.77
N ARG A 304 -4.28 -15.14 18.37
CA ARG A 304 -5.20 -16.00 17.60
C ARG A 304 -4.71 -16.27 16.18
N VAL A 305 -4.13 -15.25 15.54
CA VAL A 305 -3.52 -15.40 14.21
C VAL A 305 -2.27 -16.29 14.26
N SER A 306 -1.43 -16.14 15.28
CA SER A 306 -0.25 -16.99 15.45
C SER A 306 -0.64 -18.46 15.69
N ALA A 307 -1.66 -18.72 16.52
CA ALA A 307 -2.20 -20.07 16.71
C ALA A 307 -2.74 -20.68 15.40
N LEU A 308 -3.44 -19.88 14.58
CA LEU A 308 -3.88 -20.31 13.25
C LEU A 308 -2.68 -20.62 12.33
N ALA A 309 -1.61 -19.83 12.40
CA ALA A 309 -0.40 -20.07 11.62
C ALA A 309 0.31 -21.35 12.06
N ASP A 310 0.34 -21.66 13.35
CA ASP A 310 0.88 -22.92 13.88
C ASP A 310 0.07 -24.13 13.39
N GLU A 311 -1.26 -24.01 13.34
CA GLU A 311 -2.13 -25.05 12.80
C GLU A 311 -1.87 -25.30 11.31
N MET A 312 -1.73 -24.23 10.52
CA MET A 312 -1.62 -24.33 9.06
C MET A 312 -0.21 -24.62 8.54
N PHE A 313 0.82 -24.12 9.22
CA PHE A 313 2.21 -24.16 8.75
C PHE A 313 3.14 -24.94 9.70
N GLY A 314 2.61 -25.41 10.83
CA GLY A 314 3.40 -26.03 11.89
C GLY A 314 3.96 -25.01 12.87
N VAL A 315 4.30 -25.50 14.07
CA VAL A 315 4.93 -24.70 15.12
C VAL A 315 6.30 -24.24 14.65
N GLN A 316 6.54 -22.94 14.70
CA GLN A 316 7.87 -22.41 14.41
C GLN A 316 8.80 -22.73 15.59
N GLN A 317 9.82 -23.54 15.34
CA GLN A 317 10.92 -23.69 16.29
C GLN A 317 11.72 -22.38 16.30
N GLY A 318 11.84 -21.78 17.49
CA GLY A 318 12.52 -20.50 17.70
C GLY A 318 14.02 -20.57 17.52
#